data_AF-A0A965HJB7-F1
#
_entry.id   AF-A0A965HJB7-F1
#
_cell.length_a   1.000
_cell.length_b   1.000
_cell.length_c   1.000
_cell.angle_alpha   90.00
_cell.angle_beta   90.00
_cell.angle_gamma   90.00
#
_symmetry.space_group_name_H-M   'P 1'
#
loop_
_entity.id
_entity.type
_entity.pdbx_description
1 polymer ?
#
loop_
_entity_poly.entity_id
_entity_poly.type
_entity_poly.pdbx_seq_one_letter_code
_entity_poly.pdbx_strand_id
1 'polypeptide(L)'
;TGANVTTTADAVRYLADTTLTAPGIVVNSAGGDITFSGTLLGAQSLGLTAGVGNILFSGVVGGTPLTTVTINSANNVTANGAFSAASLSIPALTGSAIFNGNLNLTTGLTTTVGAYNISILGATQTIAGATAFNNTGTLTLGNGGDSITFSAGVVATAPTTKVLNGTVSGGTTGGVINLGTTVVTVSGNSTLGANSASATGAVTVGPATLADSVTLTVGTGSFAGNISLGSITGTAGGQSSNLAVTTTGSAALGGAMGTDIGSVNVSATGISLTSTITSPTDTGTAVFLNANSGNLVISANGDIITSRGDVNLDGAQIQTAADIGTVGKAITFNSPTLLTGNITLDKGTGGGTGDDITFSSTLDGGFTLGITAGTQNVIFTGTVGGSSLLGSVTINSADTTTLSSAFSAASLNVTSDTVELDGLSIDTSSGGGVVRFNGSTLLKNNLVITRGAGAVTFTQDLNSDSLEYRNLTINGAGGG
;
A
#
# COMPACT_ATOMS: atom_id res chain seq x y z
N THR A 1 10.65 11.87 48.08
CA THR A 1 11.04 10.69 48.87
C THR A 1 12.48 10.32 48.53
N GLY A 2 13.27 9.97 49.55
CA GLY A 2 14.65 9.49 49.39
C GLY A 2 14.85 8.05 49.87
N ALA A 3 13.78 7.34 50.24
CA ALA A 3 13.84 5.99 50.78
C ALA A 3 12.89 5.04 50.05
N ASN A 4 13.23 3.75 50.11
CA ASN A 4 12.39 2.68 49.62
C ASN A 4 11.14 2.52 50.49
N VAL A 5 10.06 2.06 49.87
CA VAL A 5 8.80 1.72 50.55
C VAL A 5 8.50 0.26 50.31
N THR A 6 8.18 -0.49 51.36
CA THR A 6 7.68 -1.85 51.26
C THR A 6 6.49 -2.02 52.21
N THR A 7 5.36 -2.48 51.68
CA THR A 7 4.17 -2.82 52.47
C THR A 7 3.81 -4.29 52.27
N THR A 8 2.85 -4.79 53.04
CA THR A 8 2.35 -6.17 52.96
C THR A 8 0.92 -6.18 52.39
N ALA A 9 0.76 -5.74 51.14
CA ALA A 9 -0.49 -5.58 50.40
C ALA A 9 -1.27 -4.26 50.64
N ASP A 10 -0.77 -3.36 51.49
CA ASP A 10 -1.39 -2.04 51.65
C ASP A 10 -1.09 -1.11 50.47
N ALA A 11 -2.05 -0.25 50.14
CA ALA A 11 -1.86 0.76 49.12
C ALA A 11 -0.80 1.80 49.51
N VAL A 12 0.03 2.21 48.56
CA VAL A 12 1.00 3.29 48.70
C VAL A 12 0.49 4.51 47.94
N ARG A 13 0.30 5.64 48.63
CA ARG A 13 -0.31 6.84 48.06
C ARG A 13 0.56 8.08 48.31
N TYR A 14 1.02 8.70 47.24
CA TYR A 14 1.68 10.00 47.24
C TYR A 14 0.68 11.06 46.77
N LEU A 15 0.08 11.77 47.73
CA LEU A 15 -1.05 12.67 47.46
C LEU A 15 -0.65 14.04 46.88
N ALA A 16 0.61 14.43 47.03
CA ALA A 16 1.17 15.69 46.54
C ALA A 16 2.33 15.44 45.58
N ASP A 17 2.87 16.51 45.00
CA ASP A 17 4.08 16.47 44.18
C ASP A 17 5.21 15.76 44.93
N THR A 18 5.87 14.84 44.24
CA THR A 18 6.88 13.96 44.80
C THR A 18 8.19 14.11 44.04
N THR A 19 9.23 14.56 44.73
CA THR A 19 10.60 14.58 44.17
C THR A 19 11.40 13.39 44.70
N LEU A 20 12.01 12.61 43.80
CA LEU A 20 12.98 11.57 44.14
C LEU A 20 14.34 12.22 44.39
N THR A 21 14.87 12.04 45.60
CA THR A 21 16.11 12.70 46.04
C THR A 21 17.30 11.74 46.21
N ALA A 22 17.10 10.44 45.97
CA ALA A 22 18.14 9.42 46.05
C ALA A 22 18.02 8.45 44.86
N PRO A 23 19.13 7.83 44.40
CA PRO A 23 19.09 6.83 43.33
C PRO A 23 18.47 5.52 43.80
N GLY A 24 17.92 4.73 42.87
CA GLY A 24 17.47 3.36 43.16
C GLY A 24 16.23 3.25 44.04
N ILE A 25 15.32 4.23 44.01
CA ILE A 25 14.09 4.18 44.81
C ILE A 25 13.23 3.00 44.34
N VAL A 26 12.80 2.17 45.30
CA VAL A 26 11.85 1.08 45.07
C VAL A 26 10.59 1.29 45.91
N VAL A 27 9.43 1.15 45.28
CA VAL A 27 8.12 1.09 45.95
C VAL A 27 7.51 -0.28 45.68
N ASN A 28 7.40 -1.10 46.71
CA ASN A 28 6.80 -2.43 46.67
C ASN A 28 5.58 -2.47 47.58
N SER A 29 4.38 -2.52 47.02
CA SER A 29 3.15 -2.63 47.81
C SER A 29 2.74 -4.08 48.08
N ALA A 30 3.43 -5.06 47.50
CA ALA A 30 3.13 -6.50 47.62
C ALA A 30 1.66 -6.89 47.35
N GLY A 31 0.96 -6.16 46.48
CA GLY A 31 -0.44 -6.44 46.10
C GLY A 31 -1.37 -5.23 46.14
N GLY A 32 -1.02 -4.19 46.91
CA GLY A 32 -1.82 -2.95 46.99
C GLY A 32 -1.59 -2.02 45.80
N ASP A 33 -2.49 -1.06 45.59
CA ASP A 33 -2.29 -0.04 44.56
C ASP A 33 -1.12 0.90 44.91
N ILE A 34 -0.39 1.37 43.90
CA ILE A 34 0.58 2.46 44.01
C ILE A 34 0.03 3.67 43.25
N THR A 35 -0.14 4.80 43.93
CA THR A 35 -0.68 6.02 43.32
C THR A 35 0.23 7.21 43.55
N PHE A 36 0.58 7.92 42.47
CA PHE A 36 1.16 9.26 42.50
C PHE A 36 0.11 10.25 41.98
N SER A 37 -0.45 11.05 42.89
CA SER A 37 -1.52 12.00 42.57
C SER A 37 -1.00 13.31 41.96
N GLY A 38 0.19 13.76 42.40
CA GLY A 38 0.86 14.96 41.88
C GLY A 38 1.94 14.67 40.84
N THR A 39 2.75 15.67 40.54
CA THR A 39 3.92 15.56 39.66
C THR A 39 5.02 14.72 40.31
N LEU A 40 5.59 13.77 39.57
CA LEU A 40 6.74 12.99 39.98
C LEU A 40 8.01 13.52 39.30
N LEU A 41 9.02 13.90 40.09
CA LEU A 41 10.24 14.57 39.63
C LEU A 41 11.50 13.88 40.15
N GLY A 42 12.64 14.19 39.54
CA GLY A 42 14.00 13.86 40.04
C GLY A 42 14.77 12.99 39.06
N ALA A 43 16.04 13.31 38.79
CA ALA A 43 16.88 12.59 37.82
C ALA A 43 17.35 11.20 38.31
N GLN A 44 16.44 10.43 38.92
CA GLN A 44 16.70 9.18 39.62
C GLN A 44 15.92 8.03 38.99
N SER A 45 16.35 6.81 39.29
CA SER A 45 15.65 5.58 38.87
C SER A 45 14.53 5.24 39.86
N LEU A 46 13.47 4.63 39.36
CA LEU A 46 12.31 4.21 40.13
C LEU A 46 11.90 2.77 39.76
N GLY A 47 11.87 1.88 40.74
CA GLY A 47 11.29 0.53 40.62
C GLY A 47 9.94 0.47 41.32
N LEU A 48 8.92 -0.05 40.64
CA LEU A 48 7.56 -0.19 41.19
C LEU A 48 7.11 -1.66 41.16
N THR A 49 6.50 -2.14 42.23
CA THR A 49 5.99 -3.51 42.34
C THR A 49 4.63 -3.47 43.05
N ALA A 50 3.55 -3.49 42.26
CA ALA A 50 2.19 -3.53 42.77
C ALA A 50 1.63 -4.95 42.90
N GLY A 51 2.30 -5.95 42.33
CA GLY A 51 1.78 -7.32 42.32
C GLY A 51 0.49 -7.40 41.51
N VAL A 52 -0.61 -7.72 42.19
CA VAL A 52 -1.97 -7.73 41.63
C VAL A 52 -2.66 -6.35 41.67
N GLY A 53 -2.07 -5.36 42.34
CA GLY A 53 -2.56 -3.99 42.42
C GLY A 53 -2.24 -3.18 41.15
N ASN A 54 -2.83 -2.00 41.04
CA ASN A 54 -2.61 -1.07 39.94
C ASN A 54 -1.53 -0.04 40.28
N ILE A 55 -0.93 0.53 39.24
CA ILE A 55 -0.05 1.70 39.33
C ILE A 55 -0.72 2.85 38.59
N LEU A 56 -0.96 3.96 39.29
CA LEU A 56 -1.57 5.15 38.73
C LEU A 56 -0.67 6.38 38.91
N PHE A 57 -0.33 7.02 37.79
CA PHE A 57 0.24 8.37 37.76
C PHE A 57 -0.84 9.33 37.27
N SER A 58 -1.46 10.07 38.20
CA SER A 58 -2.47 11.07 37.84
C SER A 58 -1.86 12.32 37.23
N GLY A 59 -0.67 12.73 37.72
CA GLY A 59 0.07 13.89 37.24
C GLY A 59 1.17 13.56 36.23
N VAL A 60 2.00 14.56 35.93
CA VAL A 60 3.19 14.40 35.07
C VAL A 60 4.25 13.55 35.77
N VAL A 61 4.87 12.64 35.02
CA VAL A 61 6.05 11.89 35.43
C VAL A 61 7.27 12.44 34.69
N GLY A 62 8.32 12.77 35.44
CA GLY A 62 9.57 13.24 34.87
C GLY A 62 9.54 14.70 34.40
N GLY A 63 8.86 15.60 35.11
CA GLY A 63 8.98 17.04 34.84
C GLY A 63 10.45 17.54 34.89
N THR A 64 11.30 16.87 35.66
CA THR A 64 12.71 16.66 35.32
C THR A 64 12.84 15.18 34.96
N PRO A 65 13.30 14.81 33.74
CA PRO A 65 13.23 13.43 33.27
C PRO A 65 13.84 12.45 34.27
N LEU A 66 13.09 11.38 34.58
CA LEU A 66 13.62 10.29 35.40
C LEU A 66 14.73 9.56 34.60
N THR A 67 15.58 8.78 35.27
CA THR A 67 16.50 7.91 34.52
C THR A 67 15.76 6.65 34.06
N THR A 68 15.82 5.57 34.81
CA THR A 68 15.11 4.33 34.49
C THR A 68 13.88 4.17 35.36
N VAL A 69 12.72 3.98 34.74
CA VAL A 69 11.51 3.51 35.42
C VAL A 69 11.32 2.03 35.10
N THR A 70 11.21 1.21 36.13
CA THR A 70 10.93 -0.23 35.99
C THR A 70 9.61 -0.55 36.68
N ILE A 71 8.65 -1.07 35.93
CA ILE A 71 7.41 -1.60 36.47
C ILE A 71 7.56 -3.11 36.61
N ASN A 72 8.09 -3.57 37.75
CA ASN A 72 8.39 -4.98 37.97
C ASN A 72 7.14 -5.87 37.86
N SER A 73 6.02 -5.42 38.43
CA SER A 73 4.73 -6.08 38.27
C SER A 73 3.57 -5.14 38.65
N ALA A 74 2.46 -5.23 37.94
CA ALA A 74 1.18 -4.63 38.28
C ALA A 74 0.05 -5.35 37.53
N ASN A 75 -1.20 -5.13 37.94
CA ASN A 75 -2.33 -5.44 37.09
C ASN A 75 -2.42 -4.43 35.94
N ASN A 76 -2.72 -3.17 36.25
CA ASN A 76 -2.70 -2.08 35.28
C ASN A 76 -1.67 -1.01 35.64
N VAL A 77 -1.16 -0.33 34.61
CA VAL A 77 -0.38 0.90 34.73
C VAL A 77 -1.09 1.98 33.94
N THR A 78 -1.42 3.10 34.57
CA THR A 78 -2.03 4.23 33.88
C THR A 78 -1.22 5.50 34.15
N ALA A 79 -0.79 6.17 33.09
CA ALA A 79 -0.19 7.49 33.14
C ALA A 79 -1.13 8.50 32.45
N ASN A 80 -1.74 9.38 33.24
CA ASN A 80 -2.68 10.40 32.74
C ASN A 80 -1.99 11.67 32.25
N GLY A 81 -0.85 12.02 32.85
CA GLY A 81 0.01 13.12 32.41
C GLY A 81 1.12 12.65 31.46
N ALA A 82 1.94 13.62 31.00
CA ALA A 82 3.16 13.30 30.27
C ALA A 82 4.10 12.42 31.11
N PHE A 83 4.80 11.50 30.47
CA PHE A 83 5.74 10.57 31.06
C PHE A 83 7.11 10.74 30.38
N SER A 84 8.08 11.26 31.11
CA SER A 84 9.43 11.51 30.62
C SER A 84 10.49 10.76 31.43
N ALA A 85 11.26 9.92 30.76
CA ALA A 85 12.36 9.18 31.37
C ALA A 85 13.48 8.90 30.37
N ALA A 86 14.64 8.41 30.82
CA ALA A 86 15.60 7.83 29.91
C ALA A 86 15.08 6.50 29.35
N SER A 87 14.65 5.59 30.23
CA SER A 87 14.12 4.29 29.82
C SER A 87 12.90 3.87 30.65
N LEU A 88 12.04 3.07 30.02
CA LEU A 88 10.93 2.39 30.67
C LEU A 88 11.02 0.88 30.43
N SER A 89 10.91 0.10 31.50
CA SER A 89 10.88 -1.37 31.44
C SER A 89 9.59 -1.89 32.04
N ILE A 90 8.88 -2.73 31.28
CA ILE A 90 7.62 -3.37 31.66
C ILE A 90 7.77 -4.90 31.55
N PRO A 91 8.41 -5.55 32.54
CA PRO A 91 8.67 -6.98 32.53
C PRO A 91 7.48 -7.89 32.90
N ALA A 92 6.44 -7.38 33.56
CA ALA A 92 5.26 -8.19 33.86
C ALA A 92 4.02 -7.32 34.11
N LEU A 93 2.95 -7.56 33.36
CA LEU A 93 1.60 -7.06 33.64
C LEU A 93 0.58 -8.17 33.41
N THR A 94 -0.54 -8.11 34.12
CA THR A 94 -1.70 -9.00 33.88
C THR A 94 -2.84 -8.31 33.14
N GLY A 95 -2.88 -6.98 33.17
CA GLY A 95 -3.91 -6.15 32.53
C GLY A 95 -3.34 -5.31 31.39
N SER A 96 -3.22 -4.00 31.59
CA SER A 96 -2.80 -3.06 30.53
C SER A 96 -1.80 -2.01 31.02
N ALA A 97 -0.92 -1.55 30.15
CA ALA A 97 -0.21 -0.28 30.30
C ALA A 97 -0.86 0.78 29.39
N ILE A 98 -1.33 1.89 29.96
CA ILE A 98 -2.03 2.96 29.25
C ILE A 98 -1.31 4.28 29.50
N PHE A 99 -0.80 4.87 28.43
CA PHE A 99 -0.19 6.20 28.42
C PHE A 99 -1.15 7.17 27.72
N ASN A 100 -1.98 7.85 28.50
CA ASN A 100 -2.92 8.86 28.00
C ASN A 100 -2.21 10.18 27.66
N GLY A 101 -1.13 10.50 28.38
CA GLY A 101 -0.24 11.62 28.07
C GLY A 101 0.97 11.20 27.24
N ASN A 102 1.76 12.18 26.80
CA ASN A 102 2.94 11.95 25.97
C ASN A 102 4.00 11.09 26.68
N LEU A 103 4.40 9.99 26.06
CA LEU A 103 5.49 9.09 26.45
C LEU A 103 6.76 9.50 25.70
N ASN A 104 7.72 10.06 26.43
CA ASN A 104 9.00 10.51 25.91
C ASN A 104 10.15 9.76 26.59
N LEU A 105 10.85 8.93 25.83
CA LEU A 105 11.95 8.09 26.29
C LEU A 105 13.20 8.37 25.47
N THR A 106 14.31 8.75 26.11
CA THR A 106 15.55 9.11 25.39
C THR A 106 16.50 7.94 25.12
N THR A 107 16.26 6.78 25.74
CA THR A 107 17.04 5.55 25.56
C THR A 107 16.18 4.39 25.06
N GLY A 108 14.97 4.19 25.61
CA GLY A 108 13.98 3.32 25.00
C GLY A 108 13.02 2.58 25.94
N LEU A 109 12.17 1.77 25.32
CA LEU A 109 11.12 0.98 25.95
C LEU A 109 11.44 -0.51 25.83
N THR A 110 11.44 -1.22 26.95
CA THR A 110 11.60 -2.69 26.98
C THR A 110 10.31 -3.34 27.48
N THR A 111 9.86 -4.36 26.76
CA THR A 111 8.70 -5.19 27.11
C THR A 111 9.10 -6.67 27.07
N THR A 112 8.38 -7.51 27.80
CA THR A 112 8.59 -8.97 27.84
C THR A 112 7.34 -9.69 27.34
N VAL A 113 7.44 -11.00 27.18
CA VAL A 113 6.30 -11.81 26.73
C VAL A 113 5.23 -11.87 27.83
N GLY A 114 4.00 -11.52 27.48
CA GLY A 114 2.85 -11.62 28.38
C GLY A 114 1.55 -11.16 27.71
N ALA A 115 0.41 -11.70 28.16
CA ALA A 115 -0.91 -11.45 27.60
C ALA A 115 -1.54 -10.11 28.06
N TYR A 116 -0.73 -9.06 28.11
CA TYR A 116 -1.17 -7.73 28.50
C TYR A 116 -1.25 -6.79 27.28
N ASN A 117 -2.06 -5.74 27.42
CA ASN A 117 -2.19 -4.73 26.38
C ASN A 117 -1.25 -3.55 26.64
N ILE A 118 -0.86 -2.85 25.58
CA ILE A 118 -0.17 -1.56 25.67
C ILE A 118 -0.92 -0.55 24.80
N SER A 119 -1.21 0.61 25.36
CA SER A 119 -1.84 1.74 24.64
C SER A 119 -1.00 3.00 24.80
N ILE A 120 -0.57 3.57 23.68
CA ILE A 120 0.24 4.78 23.58
C ILE A 120 -0.61 5.85 22.89
N LEU A 121 -1.17 6.79 23.65
CA LEU A 121 -2.32 7.62 23.25
C LEU A 121 -2.10 9.15 23.40
N GLY A 122 -0.93 9.59 23.83
CA GLY A 122 -0.55 10.99 23.83
C GLY A 122 -0.33 11.55 22.42
N ALA A 123 -0.57 12.87 22.28
CA ALA A 123 -0.54 13.57 21.01
C ALA A 123 0.82 13.57 20.30
N THR A 124 1.95 13.69 21.02
CA THR A 124 3.29 13.69 20.41
C THR A 124 4.28 12.99 21.31
N GLN A 125 4.83 11.89 20.81
CA GLN A 125 5.55 10.90 21.60
C GLN A 125 6.83 10.50 20.88
N THR A 126 7.93 10.44 21.61
CA THR A 126 9.22 10.02 21.07
C THR A 126 9.82 8.94 21.95
N ILE A 127 10.03 7.77 21.37
CA ILE A 127 10.67 6.63 22.01
C ILE A 127 11.95 6.36 21.24
N ALA A 128 13.08 6.75 21.83
CA ALA A 128 14.38 6.42 21.29
C ALA A 128 14.72 4.94 21.48
N GLY A 129 15.81 4.48 20.88
CA GLY A 129 16.21 3.08 20.91
C GLY A 129 15.29 2.18 20.07
N ALA A 130 15.81 1.03 19.67
CA ALA A 130 15.01 0.05 18.95
C ALA A 130 13.98 -0.54 19.93
N THR A 131 12.71 -0.43 19.61
CA THR A 131 11.62 -0.90 20.48
C THR A 131 11.04 -2.20 19.95
N ALA A 132 11.07 -3.25 20.78
CA ALA A 132 10.35 -4.50 20.51
C ALA A 132 9.17 -4.62 21.48
N PHE A 133 7.96 -4.73 20.91
CA PHE A 133 6.76 -5.09 21.65
C PHE A 133 6.63 -6.61 21.67
N ASN A 134 6.86 -7.19 22.85
CA ASN A 134 6.78 -8.62 23.12
C ASN A 134 5.46 -9.02 23.78
N ASN A 135 4.62 -8.05 24.13
CA ASN A 135 3.29 -8.33 24.67
C ASN A 135 2.45 -9.06 23.62
N THR A 136 1.67 -10.04 24.04
CA THR A 136 0.82 -10.86 23.16
C THR A 136 -0.64 -10.41 23.18
N GLY A 137 -0.99 -9.42 24.00
CA GLY A 137 -2.29 -8.73 23.91
C GLY A 137 -2.32 -7.71 22.76
N THR A 138 -3.29 -6.80 22.83
CA THR A 138 -3.44 -5.71 21.86
C THR A 138 -2.36 -4.64 22.07
N LEU A 139 -1.75 -4.18 20.98
CA LEU A 139 -0.95 -2.96 20.95
C LEU A 139 -1.73 -1.83 20.26
N THR A 140 -2.02 -0.74 20.96
CA THR A 140 -2.69 0.44 20.40
C THR A 140 -1.70 1.59 20.25
N LEU A 141 -1.56 2.08 19.01
CA LEU A 141 -0.71 3.20 18.63
C LEU A 141 -1.60 4.34 18.12
N GLY A 142 -1.93 5.26 19.03
CA GLY A 142 -2.78 6.41 18.78
C GLY A 142 -4.28 6.15 18.97
N ASN A 143 -5.04 7.24 19.12
CA ASN A 143 -6.49 7.34 19.17
C ASN A 143 -7.05 8.47 18.27
N GLY A 144 -6.21 9.20 17.54
CA GLY A 144 -6.60 10.16 16.50
C GLY A 144 -5.72 11.40 16.48
N GLY A 145 -5.06 11.66 15.36
CA GLY A 145 -4.18 12.84 15.20
C GLY A 145 -2.85 12.75 15.96
N ASP A 146 -2.56 11.63 16.61
CA ASP A 146 -1.32 11.42 17.36
C ASP A 146 -0.11 11.25 16.45
N SER A 147 1.07 11.54 17.01
CA SER A 147 2.36 11.27 16.39
C SER A 147 3.26 10.50 17.35
N ILE A 148 3.63 9.27 16.98
CA ILE A 148 4.48 8.37 17.74
C ILE A 148 5.73 8.10 16.93
N THR A 149 6.88 8.60 17.39
CA THR A 149 8.17 8.39 16.73
C THR A 149 9.01 7.39 17.52
N PHE A 150 9.30 6.24 16.90
CA PHE A 150 10.30 5.28 17.37
C PHE A 150 11.63 5.57 16.66
N SER A 151 12.50 6.37 17.26
CA SER A 151 13.64 6.98 16.54
C SER A 151 14.65 5.99 15.96
N ALA A 152 14.73 4.77 16.50
CA ALA A 152 15.55 3.68 15.96
C ALA A 152 14.69 2.47 15.53
N GLY A 153 13.40 2.69 15.30
CA GLY A 153 12.45 1.70 14.78
C GLY A 153 11.66 0.94 15.84
N VAL A 154 10.64 0.25 15.36
CA VAL A 154 9.68 -0.54 16.13
C VAL A 154 9.46 -1.91 15.47
N VAL A 155 9.44 -2.95 16.30
CA VAL A 155 9.07 -4.32 15.94
C VAL A 155 7.93 -4.77 16.84
N ALA A 156 6.77 -5.09 16.26
CA ALA A 156 5.56 -5.50 16.95
C ALA A 156 4.99 -6.78 16.31
N THR A 157 5.79 -7.84 16.29
CA THR A 157 5.41 -9.14 15.72
C THR A 157 4.73 -10.09 16.73
N ALA A 158 4.90 -9.85 18.03
CA ALA A 158 4.30 -10.65 19.09
C ALA A 158 2.83 -10.28 19.41
N PRO A 159 2.40 -9.00 19.37
CA PRO A 159 1.01 -8.65 19.63
C PRO A 159 0.06 -9.38 18.68
N THR A 160 -0.99 -10.00 19.22
CA THR A 160 -1.98 -10.72 18.42
C THR A 160 -2.81 -9.78 17.55
N THR A 161 -2.97 -8.54 17.99
CA THR A 161 -3.66 -7.46 17.30
C THR A 161 -2.92 -6.14 17.52
N LYS A 162 -2.98 -5.27 16.51
CA LYS A 162 -2.43 -3.92 16.58
C LYS A 162 -3.50 -2.96 16.11
N VAL A 163 -3.67 -1.84 16.80
CA VAL A 163 -4.62 -0.79 16.43
C VAL A 163 -3.83 0.46 16.08
N LEU A 164 -4.10 1.03 14.92
CA LEU A 164 -3.52 2.29 14.45
C LEU A 164 -4.61 3.36 14.34
N ASN A 165 -4.34 4.52 14.91
CA ASN A 165 -5.14 5.72 14.72
C ASN A 165 -4.27 6.97 14.89
N GLY A 166 -3.46 7.26 13.88
CA GLY A 166 -2.49 8.36 13.92
C GLY A 166 -1.22 8.05 13.13
N THR A 167 -0.16 8.80 13.39
CA THR A 167 1.14 8.65 12.74
C THR A 167 2.08 7.79 13.58
N VAL A 168 2.67 6.76 12.98
CA VAL A 168 3.77 5.98 13.54
C VAL A 168 4.99 6.13 12.64
N SER A 169 6.08 6.67 13.18
CA SER A 169 7.31 6.94 12.46
C SER A 169 8.46 6.09 13.01
N GLY A 170 9.28 5.52 12.12
CA GLY A 170 10.55 4.86 12.47
C GLY A 170 11.72 5.84 12.63
N GLY A 171 11.44 7.15 12.72
CA GLY A 171 12.46 8.19 12.74
C GLY A 171 13.07 8.47 11.36
N THR A 172 14.14 9.25 11.34
CA THR A 172 14.79 9.75 10.11
C THR A 172 16.14 9.09 9.82
N THR A 173 16.50 8.02 10.52
CA THR A 173 17.81 7.36 10.36
C THR A 173 17.67 5.84 10.43
N GLY A 174 17.11 5.23 9.39
CA GLY A 174 17.10 3.78 9.20
C GLY A 174 16.22 2.95 10.15
N GLY A 175 15.43 3.56 11.04
CA GLY A 175 14.56 2.81 11.94
C GLY A 175 13.40 2.14 11.20
N VAL A 176 13.29 0.82 11.35
CA VAL A 176 12.24 0.02 10.71
C VAL A 176 10.89 0.17 11.39
N ILE A 177 9.79 -0.05 10.67
CA ILE A 177 8.47 -0.28 11.24
C ILE A 177 8.06 -1.68 10.82
N ASN A 178 8.12 -2.64 11.72
CA ASN A 178 7.71 -4.01 11.45
C ASN A 178 6.51 -4.39 12.31
N LEU A 179 5.32 -4.38 11.70
CA LEU A 179 4.08 -4.82 12.32
C LEU A 179 3.82 -6.32 12.11
N GLY A 180 4.75 -7.09 11.54
CA GLY A 180 4.64 -8.54 11.42
C GLY A 180 3.48 -9.04 10.55
N THR A 181 2.99 -10.23 10.84
CA THR A 181 1.98 -10.96 10.05
C THR A 181 0.63 -11.12 10.73
N THR A 182 0.50 -10.72 12.00
CA THR A 182 -0.79 -10.70 12.71
C THR A 182 -1.62 -9.50 12.30
N VAL A 183 -2.93 -9.52 12.60
CA VAL A 183 -3.90 -8.52 12.14
C VAL A 183 -3.55 -7.10 12.64
N VAL A 184 -3.69 -6.13 11.75
CA VAL A 184 -3.66 -4.69 12.02
C VAL A 184 -5.06 -4.12 11.80
N THR A 185 -5.61 -3.41 12.77
CA THR A 185 -6.84 -2.64 12.63
C THR A 185 -6.48 -1.18 12.47
N VAL A 186 -6.96 -0.54 11.41
CA VAL A 186 -6.78 0.89 11.17
C VAL A 186 -8.11 1.57 11.47
N SER A 187 -8.27 2.05 12.70
CA SER A 187 -9.54 2.59 13.20
C SER A 187 -9.77 4.06 12.86
N GLY A 188 -8.77 4.73 12.31
CA GLY A 188 -8.81 6.10 11.83
C GLY A 188 -7.64 6.37 10.90
N ASN A 189 -7.65 7.52 10.21
CA ASN A 189 -6.60 7.90 9.26
C ASN A 189 -5.22 7.73 9.90
N SER A 190 -4.41 6.86 9.30
CA SER A 190 -3.13 6.46 9.89
C SER A 190 -2.01 6.60 8.88
N THR A 191 -0.85 7.04 9.35
CA THR A 191 0.36 7.16 8.55
C THR A 191 1.46 6.31 9.17
N LEU A 192 2.12 5.49 8.35
CA LEU A 192 3.31 4.74 8.74
C LEU A 192 4.53 5.29 7.99
N GLY A 193 5.61 5.58 8.69
CA GLY A 193 6.86 6.10 8.11
C GLY A 193 7.06 7.60 8.35
N ALA A 194 8.18 8.13 7.84
CA ALA A 194 8.57 9.53 8.01
C ALA A 194 8.71 10.22 6.65
N ASN A 195 8.33 11.49 6.57
CA ASN A 195 8.57 12.32 5.39
C ASN A 195 10.03 12.80 5.35
N SER A 196 10.96 11.90 5.01
CA SER A 196 12.40 12.21 4.95
C SER A 196 13.14 11.22 4.06
N ALA A 197 14.02 11.72 3.19
CA ALA A 197 14.91 10.90 2.36
C ALA A 197 15.94 10.10 3.18
N SER A 198 16.22 10.51 4.42
CA SER A 198 17.10 9.78 5.32
C SER A 198 16.37 8.64 6.05
N ALA A 199 15.04 8.61 6.00
CA ALA A 199 14.22 7.54 6.56
C ALA A 199 14.24 6.32 5.62
N THR A 200 15.31 5.52 5.72
CA THR A 200 15.57 4.33 4.90
C THR A 200 15.08 3.02 5.54
N GLY A 201 14.59 3.06 6.77
CA GLY A 201 14.09 1.87 7.46
C GLY A 201 12.84 1.32 6.79
N ALA A 202 12.80 0.02 6.53
CA ALA A 202 11.67 -0.61 5.84
C ALA A 202 10.38 -0.54 6.68
N VAL A 203 9.23 -0.49 5.99
CA VAL A 203 7.91 -0.65 6.60
C VAL A 203 7.30 -1.97 6.16
N THR A 204 6.94 -2.81 7.14
CA THR A 204 6.24 -4.07 6.93
C THR A 204 4.91 -4.05 7.67
N VAL A 205 3.82 -4.25 6.92
CA VAL A 205 2.47 -4.34 7.45
C VAL A 205 1.90 -5.70 7.07
N GLY A 206 1.42 -6.45 8.05
CA GLY A 206 0.69 -7.69 7.82
C GLY A 206 -0.71 -7.45 7.25
N PRO A 207 -1.62 -8.43 7.37
CA PRO A 207 -3.03 -8.23 7.07
C PRO A 207 -3.59 -7.02 7.84
N ALA A 208 -4.17 -6.05 7.14
CA ALA A 208 -4.80 -4.89 7.75
C ALA A 208 -6.27 -4.75 7.32
N THR A 209 -7.12 -4.36 8.27
CA THR A 209 -8.52 -4.00 8.03
C THR A 209 -8.74 -2.54 8.41
N LEU A 210 -9.24 -1.76 7.46
CA LEU A 210 -9.54 -0.34 7.61
C LEU A 210 -11.04 -0.18 7.94
N ALA A 211 -11.34 0.69 8.90
CA ALA A 211 -12.70 1.15 9.14
C ALA A 211 -13.20 2.05 7.98
N ASP A 212 -14.51 2.20 7.83
CA ASP A 212 -15.11 3.00 6.76
C ASP A 212 -14.52 4.42 6.67
N SER A 213 -14.37 4.93 5.45
CA SER A 213 -13.79 6.26 5.17
C SER A 213 -12.37 6.50 5.69
N VAL A 214 -11.64 5.46 6.07
CA VAL A 214 -10.26 5.58 6.55
C VAL A 214 -9.26 5.44 5.41
N THR A 215 -8.21 6.24 5.46
CA THR A 215 -7.02 6.08 4.62
C THR A 215 -5.86 5.53 5.44
N LEU A 216 -5.28 4.42 4.99
CA LEU A 216 -3.95 4.00 5.44
C LEU A 216 -2.91 4.58 4.48
N THR A 217 -2.02 5.40 5.01
CA THR A 217 -0.87 5.95 4.28
C THR A 217 0.41 5.25 4.73
N VAL A 218 1.18 4.68 3.80
CA VAL A 218 2.45 4.00 4.09
C VAL A 218 3.57 4.67 3.30
N GLY A 219 4.48 5.31 4.02
CA GLY A 219 5.43 6.27 3.49
C GLY A 219 4.75 7.59 3.08
N THR A 220 5.52 8.68 3.09
CA THR A 220 5.05 10.02 2.68
C THR A 220 6.20 10.82 2.08
N GLY A 221 5.88 11.71 1.14
CA GLY A 221 6.84 12.65 0.54
C GLY A 221 8.11 11.96 0.06
N SER A 222 9.25 12.27 0.70
CA SER A 222 10.56 11.73 0.31
C SER A 222 10.99 10.47 1.05
N PHE A 223 10.09 9.75 1.72
CA PHE A 223 10.42 8.48 2.41
C PHE A 223 11.21 7.52 1.50
N ALA A 224 12.26 6.88 2.01
CA ALA A 224 13.19 6.08 1.20
C ALA A 224 13.22 4.58 1.54
N GLY A 225 12.54 4.17 2.61
CA GLY A 225 12.46 2.78 3.00
C GLY A 225 11.61 1.94 2.05
N ASN A 226 11.98 0.67 1.91
CA ASN A 226 11.14 -0.29 1.19
C ASN A 226 9.86 -0.57 1.96
N ILE A 227 8.78 -0.82 1.22
CA ILE A 227 7.45 -1.09 1.77
C ILE A 227 7.02 -2.50 1.38
N SER A 228 6.55 -3.28 2.34
CA SER A 228 5.98 -4.61 2.14
C SER A 228 4.62 -4.70 2.83
N LEU A 229 3.57 -4.97 2.07
CA LEU A 229 2.21 -5.06 2.55
C LEU A 229 1.67 -6.49 2.42
N GLY A 230 0.98 -6.98 3.44
CA GLY A 230 0.09 -8.13 3.37
C GLY A 230 -1.22 -7.76 2.67
N SER A 231 -2.34 -8.41 3.03
CA SER A 231 -3.65 -8.00 2.52
C SER A 231 -4.12 -6.70 3.18
N ILE A 232 -4.70 -5.77 2.43
CA ILE A 232 -5.32 -4.55 2.97
C ILE A 232 -6.78 -4.55 2.55
N THR A 233 -7.69 -4.61 3.52
CA THR A 233 -9.13 -4.65 3.24
C THR A 233 -9.86 -3.50 3.91
N GLY A 234 -10.90 -2.99 3.24
CA GLY A 234 -11.89 -2.13 3.88
C GLY A 234 -12.89 -2.93 4.70
N THR A 235 -13.80 -2.25 5.38
CA THR A 235 -14.94 -2.85 6.08
C THR A 235 -16.16 -2.86 5.15
N ALA A 236 -16.79 -4.01 4.94
CA ALA A 236 -17.86 -4.13 3.96
C ALA A 236 -19.14 -3.36 4.36
N GLY A 237 -19.84 -2.79 3.37
CA GLY A 237 -21.19 -2.23 3.53
C GLY A 237 -21.24 -0.77 4.02
N GLY A 238 -20.09 -0.11 4.12
CA GLY A 238 -19.95 1.30 4.46
C GLY A 238 -19.42 2.15 3.31
N GLN A 239 -18.81 3.28 3.65
CA GLN A 239 -18.07 4.11 2.69
C GLN A 239 -16.66 3.55 2.51
N SER A 240 -16.24 3.42 1.25
CA SER A 240 -14.91 2.97 0.89
C SER A 240 -13.75 3.57 1.69
N SER A 241 -12.81 2.70 2.06
CA SER A 241 -11.51 3.03 2.62
C SER A 241 -10.47 3.27 1.51
N ASN A 242 -9.27 3.76 1.83
CA ASN A 242 -8.24 4.04 0.83
C ASN A 242 -6.85 3.56 1.27
N LEU A 243 -6.03 3.19 0.30
CA LEU A 243 -4.62 2.89 0.47
C LEU A 243 -3.78 3.88 -0.34
N ALA A 244 -2.90 4.60 0.36
CA ALA A 244 -1.88 5.45 -0.24
C ALA A 244 -0.49 4.93 0.15
N VAL A 245 0.38 4.76 -0.83
CA VAL A 245 1.77 4.33 -0.64
C VAL A 245 2.68 5.31 -1.37
N THR A 246 3.68 5.85 -0.67
CA THR A 246 4.67 6.75 -1.28
C THR A 246 6.05 6.47 -0.72
N THR A 247 6.95 6.03 -1.58
CA THR A 247 8.36 5.81 -1.24
C THR A 247 9.27 6.06 -2.44
N THR A 248 10.52 6.39 -2.19
CA THR A 248 11.61 6.36 -3.17
C THR A 248 12.36 5.02 -3.14
N GLY A 249 11.99 4.12 -2.21
CA GLY A 249 12.35 2.71 -2.24
C GLY A 249 11.38 1.89 -3.11
N SER A 250 11.38 0.58 -2.93
CA SER A 250 10.44 -0.34 -3.61
C SER A 250 9.16 -0.52 -2.80
N ALA A 251 8.04 -0.82 -3.47
CA ALA A 251 6.78 -1.22 -2.83
C ALA A 251 6.34 -2.61 -3.31
N ALA A 252 6.12 -3.52 -2.37
CA ALA A 252 5.58 -4.86 -2.61
C ALA A 252 4.16 -4.97 -2.03
N LEU A 253 3.17 -5.15 -2.91
CA LEU A 253 1.79 -5.46 -2.59
C LEU A 253 1.64 -6.99 -2.61
N GLY A 254 1.91 -7.58 -1.44
CA GLY A 254 2.04 -9.03 -1.25
C GLY A 254 0.71 -9.76 -1.03
N GLY A 255 -0.31 -9.09 -0.51
CA GLY A 255 -1.64 -9.66 -0.31
C GLY A 255 -2.72 -8.94 -1.12
N ALA A 256 -3.95 -9.46 -1.06
CA ALA A 256 -5.08 -8.89 -1.78
C ALA A 256 -5.49 -7.52 -1.21
N MET A 257 -5.78 -6.57 -2.09
CA MET A 257 -6.32 -5.24 -1.74
C MET A 257 -7.81 -5.25 -2.06
N GLY A 258 -8.71 -5.08 -1.08
CA GLY A 258 -10.15 -5.06 -1.43
C GLY A 258 -11.20 -5.17 -0.32
N THR A 259 -12.33 -5.81 -0.66
CA THR A 259 -13.64 -5.84 0.04
C THR A 259 -14.34 -4.49 0.17
N ASP A 260 -13.60 -3.39 0.34
CA ASP A 260 -14.14 -2.01 0.29
C ASP A 260 -13.01 -0.98 0.25
N ILE A 261 -12.00 -1.22 -0.60
CA ILE A 261 -10.94 -0.24 -0.87
C ILE A 261 -11.34 0.54 -2.12
N GLY A 262 -11.64 1.82 -1.94
CA GLY A 262 -11.93 2.78 -3.00
C GLY A 262 -10.68 3.04 -3.83
N SER A 263 -9.66 3.68 -3.29
CA SER A 263 -8.43 3.96 -4.05
C SER A 263 -7.23 3.14 -3.59
N VAL A 264 -6.42 2.73 -4.57
CA VAL A 264 -5.07 2.21 -4.36
C VAL A 264 -4.12 3.11 -5.15
N ASN A 265 -3.41 3.98 -4.46
CA ASN A 265 -2.44 4.89 -5.07
C ASN A 265 -1.04 4.58 -4.55
N VAL A 266 -0.16 4.11 -5.44
CA VAL A 266 1.20 3.69 -5.11
C VAL A 266 2.17 4.46 -5.98
N SER A 267 3.07 5.20 -5.34
CA SER A 267 4.26 5.76 -5.98
C SER A 267 5.51 5.18 -5.32
N ALA A 268 6.33 4.48 -6.11
CA ALA A 268 7.56 3.83 -5.66
C ALA A 268 8.64 3.88 -6.74
N THR A 269 9.89 3.59 -6.41
CA THR A 269 10.92 3.35 -7.44
C THR A 269 10.59 2.09 -8.24
N GLY A 270 10.12 1.03 -7.59
CA GLY A 270 9.64 -0.17 -8.26
C GLY A 270 8.42 -0.71 -7.52
N ILE A 271 7.48 -1.29 -8.26
CA ILE A 271 6.25 -1.84 -7.70
C ILE A 271 6.15 -3.31 -8.08
N SER A 272 5.85 -4.17 -7.11
CA SER A 272 5.46 -5.56 -7.35
C SER A 272 4.05 -5.81 -6.81
N LEU A 273 3.15 -6.22 -7.68
CA LEU A 273 1.79 -6.66 -7.35
C LEU A 273 1.70 -8.18 -7.54
N THR A 274 1.50 -8.90 -6.44
CA THR A 274 1.52 -10.38 -6.43
C THR A 274 0.19 -11.03 -6.08
N SER A 275 -0.84 -10.21 -5.86
CA SER A 275 -2.19 -10.62 -5.51
C SER A 275 -3.17 -9.59 -6.06
N THR A 276 -4.45 -9.92 -6.05
CA THR A 276 -5.49 -9.11 -6.67
C THR A 276 -5.69 -7.74 -6.01
N ILE A 277 -6.11 -6.78 -6.82
CA ILE A 277 -6.77 -5.56 -6.37
C ILE A 277 -8.24 -5.67 -6.78
N THR A 278 -9.16 -5.62 -5.83
CA THR A 278 -10.60 -5.72 -6.10
C THR A 278 -11.36 -4.67 -5.30
N SER A 279 -12.05 -3.77 -6.00
CA SER A 279 -12.95 -2.78 -5.38
C SER A 279 -14.40 -3.08 -5.74
N PRO A 280 -15.21 -3.62 -4.82
CA PRO A 280 -16.49 -4.19 -5.18
C PRO A 280 -17.61 -3.20 -5.52
N THR A 281 -17.64 -1.94 -5.06
CA THR A 281 -18.92 -1.19 -5.13
C THR A 281 -18.95 0.35 -5.23
N ASP A 282 -17.87 1.11 -5.12
CA ASP A 282 -18.01 2.55 -4.77
C ASP A 282 -17.49 3.61 -5.75
N THR A 283 -18.15 4.78 -5.71
CA THR A 283 -17.86 5.97 -6.54
C THR A 283 -16.49 6.54 -6.22
N GLY A 284 -15.58 6.59 -7.20
CA GLY A 284 -14.24 7.20 -7.04
C GLY A 284 -13.07 6.22 -6.93
N THR A 285 -13.30 4.93 -7.22
CA THR A 285 -12.25 3.91 -7.15
C THR A 285 -11.21 4.11 -8.24
N ALA A 286 -9.97 4.48 -7.93
CA ALA A 286 -8.91 4.53 -8.93
C ALA A 286 -7.68 3.75 -8.45
N VAL A 287 -7.09 3.01 -9.37
CA VAL A 287 -5.85 2.28 -9.16
C VAL A 287 -4.75 2.99 -9.93
N PHE A 288 -3.87 3.65 -9.19
CA PHE A 288 -2.69 4.31 -9.73
C PHE A 288 -1.45 3.59 -9.23
N LEU A 289 -0.75 2.89 -10.13
CA LEU A 289 0.52 2.23 -9.81
C LEU A 289 1.62 2.92 -10.62
N ASN A 290 2.37 3.81 -9.96
CA ASN A 290 3.45 4.57 -10.56
C ASN A 290 4.81 4.10 -10.01
N ALA A 291 5.48 3.25 -10.79
CA ALA A 291 6.83 2.77 -10.52
C ALA A 291 7.92 3.72 -11.08
N ASN A 292 7.79 5.04 -10.88
CA ASN A 292 8.71 6.12 -11.23
C ASN A 292 9.91 5.72 -12.13
N SER A 293 11.03 5.26 -11.53
CA SER A 293 12.29 4.99 -12.21
C SER A 293 12.63 3.51 -12.41
N GLY A 294 11.76 2.60 -11.98
CA GLY A 294 11.95 1.15 -12.04
C GLY A 294 10.74 0.46 -12.63
N ASN A 295 10.69 -0.86 -12.54
CA ASN A 295 9.63 -1.61 -13.20
C ASN A 295 8.37 -1.69 -12.33
N LEU A 296 7.22 -1.63 -12.99
CA LEU A 296 5.96 -2.11 -12.45
C LEU A 296 5.81 -3.58 -12.87
N VAL A 297 5.81 -4.49 -11.90
CA VAL A 297 5.68 -5.93 -12.14
C VAL A 297 4.36 -6.42 -11.54
N ILE A 298 3.45 -6.88 -12.40
CA ILE A 298 2.15 -7.41 -12.03
C ILE A 298 2.14 -8.91 -12.39
N SER A 299 2.11 -9.76 -11.37
CA SER A 299 2.12 -11.22 -11.55
C SER A 299 0.80 -11.73 -12.15
N ALA A 300 0.74 -13.00 -12.52
CA ALA A 300 -0.49 -13.64 -13.00
C ALA A 300 -1.62 -13.72 -11.96
N ASN A 301 -1.31 -13.54 -10.66
CA ASN A 301 -2.33 -13.44 -9.60
C ASN A 301 -2.70 -11.97 -9.30
N GLY A 302 -2.11 -11.02 -10.02
CA GLY A 302 -2.16 -9.58 -9.78
C GLY A 302 -3.35 -8.89 -10.43
N ASP A 303 -4.45 -9.61 -10.69
CA ASP A 303 -5.61 -9.05 -11.40
C ASP A 303 -6.13 -7.79 -10.74
N ILE A 304 -6.49 -6.81 -11.57
CA ILE A 304 -7.02 -5.52 -11.12
C ILE A 304 -8.46 -5.43 -11.57
N ILE A 305 -9.39 -5.45 -10.62
CA ILE A 305 -10.83 -5.38 -10.87
C ILE A 305 -11.40 -4.17 -10.14
N THR A 306 -11.77 -3.14 -10.90
CA THR A 306 -12.39 -1.93 -10.37
C THR A 306 -13.86 -1.84 -10.79
N SER A 307 -14.72 -1.38 -9.88
CA SER A 307 -16.15 -1.23 -10.18
C SER A 307 -16.51 0.13 -10.78
N ARG A 308 -15.72 1.20 -10.59
CA ARG A 308 -16.11 2.57 -10.98
C ARG A 308 -14.97 3.56 -11.25
N GLY A 309 -13.72 3.15 -11.38
CA GLY A 309 -12.71 4.11 -11.84
C GLY A 309 -11.43 3.52 -12.39
N ASP A 310 -10.56 4.43 -12.76
CA ASP A 310 -9.54 4.19 -13.76
C ASP A 310 -8.41 3.29 -13.22
N VAL A 311 -7.81 2.55 -14.14
CA VAL A 311 -6.56 1.84 -13.90
C VAL A 311 -5.48 2.53 -14.69
N ASN A 312 -4.49 3.07 -14.00
CA ASN A 312 -3.40 3.84 -14.59
C ASN A 312 -2.07 3.28 -14.08
N LEU A 313 -1.28 2.76 -15.03
CA LEU A 313 -0.08 1.99 -14.79
C LEU A 313 1.12 2.70 -15.41
N ASP A 314 2.17 2.93 -14.63
CA ASP A 314 3.38 3.62 -15.06
C ASP A 314 4.64 3.02 -14.42
N GLY A 315 5.78 3.17 -15.10
CA GLY A 315 7.11 2.76 -14.66
C GLY A 315 8.15 2.88 -15.78
N ALA A 316 9.39 2.51 -15.52
CA ALA A 316 10.40 2.35 -16.57
C ALA A 316 9.99 1.30 -17.61
N GLN A 317 9.35 0.22 -17.15
CA GLN A 317 8.66 -0.78 -17.95
C GLN A 317 7.51 -1.36 -17.13
N ILE A 318 6.38 -1.63 -17.77
CA ILE A 318 5.27 -2.39 -17.20
C ILE A 318 5.43 -3.84 -17.63
N GLN A 319 5.54 -4.77 -16.68
CA GLN A 319 5.57 -6.21 -16.93
C GLN A 319 4.31 -6.81 -16.32
N THR A 320 3.41 -7.36 -17.13
CA THR A 320 2.13 -7.86 -16.63
C THR A 320 1.78 -9.23 -17.17
N ALA A 321 1.19 -10.07 -16.31
CA ALA A 321 0.51 -11.30 -16.68
C ALA A 321 -0.93 -11.32 -16.13
N ALA A 322 -1.42 -10.19 -15.65
CA ALA A 322 -2.71 -10.05 -14.99
C ALA A 322 -3.80 -9.56 -15.93
N ASP A 323 -5.01 -10.03 -15.67
CA ASP A 323 -6.22 -9.50 -16.27
C ASP A 323 -6.59 -8.16 -15.61
N ILE A 324 -7.17 -7.25 -16.39
CA ILE A 324 -7.65 -5.96 -15.88
C ILE A 324 -9.11 -5.77 -16.26
N GLY A 325 -9.95 -5.69 -15.24
CA GLY A 325 -11.37 -5.42 -15.33
C GLY A 325 -11.72 -4.03 -14.79
N THR A 326 -12.49 -3.24 -15.53
CA THR A 326 -13.15 -2.04 -15.00
C THR A 326 -14.64 -2.05 -15.37
N VAL A 327 -15.42 -1.07 -14.90
CA VAL A 327 -16.81 -0.86 -15.37
C VAL A 327 -16.93 0.55 -15.96
N GLY A 328 -16.74 0.62 -17.27
CA GLY A 328 -16.83 1.80 -18.11
C GLY A 328 -15.69 2.79 -17.88
N LYS A 329 -14.54 2.36 -17.36
CA LYS A 329 -13.47 3.28 -16.93
C LYS A 329 -12.14 2.98 -17.62
N ALA A 330 -11.30 4.00 -17.70
CA ALA A 330 -10.08 3.93 -18.50
C ALA A 330 -9.13 2.84 -17.97
N ILE A 331 -8.41 2.21 -18.91
CA ILE A 331 -7.26 1.36 -18.60
C ILE A 331 -6.09 1.92 -19.41
N THR A 332 -5.11 2.50 -18.71
CA THR A 332 -3.99 3.21 -19.35
C THR A 332 -2.66 2.62 -18.92
N PHE A 333 -1.88 2.17 -19.91
CA PHE A 333 -0.49 1.77 -19.78
C PHE A 333 0.38 2.91 -20.32
N ASN A 334 1.01 3.68 -19.43
CA ASN A 334 1.72 4.91 -19.82
C ASN A 334 3.12 4.65 -20.42
N SER A 335 3.70 3.50 -20.13
CA SER A 335 5.10 3.18 -20.41
C SER A 335 5.26 1.89 -21.22
N PRO A 336 6.48 1.58 -21.72
CA PRO A 336 6.75 0.35 -22.44
C PRO A 336 6.20 -0.86 -21.70
N THR A 337 5.34 -1.64 -22.36
CA THR A 337 4.65 -2.78 -21.75
C THR A 337 5.18 -4.08 -22.33
N LEU A 338 5.56 -5.01 -21.45
CA LEU A 338 5.92 -6.38 -21.76
C LEU A 338 4.88 -7.32 -21.17
N LEU A 339 4.19 -8.07 -22.03
CA LEU A 339 3.35 -9.17 -21.60
C LEU A 339 4.24 -10.33 -21.15
N THR A 340 3.98 -10.80 -19.94
CA THR A 340 4.65 -11.94 -19.29
C THR A 340 3.71 -13.12 -19.08
N GLY A 341 2.45 -12.96 -19.47
CA GLY A 341 1.40 -13.96 -19.52
C GLY A 341 0.30 -13.52 -20.49
N ASN A 342 -0.64 -14.41 -20.76
CA ASN A 342 -1.85 -14.03 -21.50
C ASN A 342 -2.68 -13.08 -20.66
N ILE A 343 -3.18 -12.01 -21.26
CA ILE A 343 -4.00 -11.03 -20.54
C ILE A 343 -5.29 -10.71 -21.30
N THR A 344 -6.31 -10.37 -20.54
CA THR A 344 -7.56 -9.79 -20.98
C THR A 344 -7.76 -8.42 -20.32
N LEU A 345 -8.17 -7.45 -21.13
CA LEU A 345 -8.55 -6.13 -20.69
C LEU A 345 -10.04 -5.95 -20.96
N ASP A 346 -10.86 -5.79 -19.93
CA ASP A 346 -12.30 -5.68 -20.07
C ASP A 346 -12.83 -4.51 -19.25
N LYS A 347 -13.29 -3.45 -19.92
CA LYS A 347 -13.96 -2.35 -19.20
C LYS A 347 -15.46 -2.57 -19.03
N GLY A 348 -16.01 -3.70 -19.46
CA GLY A 348 -17.44 -3.92 -19.48
C GLY A 348 -18.21 -2.88 -20.29
N THR A 349 -19.46 -2.64 -19.90
CA THR A 349 -20.36 -1.71 -20.59
C THR A 349 -20.37 -0.31 -19.97
N GLY A 350 -20.53 0.72 -20.80
CA GLY A 350 -20.61 2.12 -20.37
C GLY A 350 -19.27 2.85 -20.49
N GLY A 351 -19.22 4.02 -19.85
CA GLY A 351 -18.09 4.96 -19.89
C GLY A 351 -18.45 6.27 -20.56
N GLY A 352 -17.75 7.33 -20.16
CA GLY A 352 -17.79 8.64 -20.79
C GLY A 352 -16.67 8.79 -21.82
N THR A 353 -16.69 9.94 -22.52
CA THR A 353 -15.61 10.33 -23.42
C THR A 353 -14.26 10.31 -22.69
N GLY A 354 -13.27 9.60 -23.26
CA GLY A 354 -11.93 9.46 -22.68
C GLY A 354 -11.72 8.24 -21.78
N ASP A 355 -12.76 7.45 -21.50
CA ASP A 355 -12.64 6.18 -20.77
C ASP A 355 -12.13 5.03 -21.69
N ASP A 356 -11.01 5.28 -22.36
CA ASP A 356 -10.42 4.41 -23.38
C ASP A 356 -9.49 3.33 -22.78
N ILE A 357 -9.18 2.31 -23.57
CA ILE A 357 -8.06 1.38 -23.29
C ILE A 357 -6.86 1.84 -24.12
N THR A 358 -5.81 2.32 -23.45
CA THR A 358 -4.67 2.96 -24.11
C THR A 358 -3.34 2.33 -23.73
N PHE A 359 -2.56 1.96 -24.75
CA PHE A 359 -1.13 1.71 -24.64
C PHE A 359 -0.36 2.91 -25.21
N SER A 360 0.22 3.71 -24.32
CA SER A 360 0.89 4.98 -24.67
C SER A 360 2.32 4.81 -25.19
N SER A 361 2.84 3.59 -25.23
CA SER A 361 4.21 3.27 -25.65
C SER A 361 4.28 1.93 -26.38
N THR A 362 5.48 1.35 -26.50
CA THR A 362 5.68 0.04 -27.12
C THR A 362 4.98 -1.06 -26.34
N LEU A 363 4.47 -2.06 -27.04
CA LEU A 363 3.86 -3.25 -26.45
C LEU A 363 4.50 -4.51 -27.05
N ASP A 364 5.09 -5.36 -26.24
CA ASP A 364 5.81 -6.57 -26.66
C ASP A 364 5.42 -7.77 -25.79
N GLY A 365 5.79 -8.99 -26.23
CA GLY A 365 5.68 -10.22 -25.43
C GLY A 365 4.84 -11.30 -26.12
N GLY A 366 5.37 -12.52 -26.21
CA GLY A 366 4.81 -13.65 -26.98
C GLY A 366 3.47 -14.24 -26.53
N PHE A 367 2.63 -13.45 -25.87
CA PHE A 367 1.38 -13.86 -25.24
C PHE A 367 0.16 -13.27 -25.95
N THR A 368 -1.00 -13.86 -25.71
CA THR A 368 -2.26 -13.39 -26.29
C THR A 368 -2.78 -12.16 -25.57
N LEU A 369 -3.41 -11.26 -26.32
CA LEU A 369 -4.07 -10.07 -25.78
C LEU A 369 -5.52 -10.04 -26.24
N GLY A 370 -6.45 -10.10 -25.29
CA GLY A 370 -7.87 -9.87 -25.51
C GLY A 370 -8.28 -8.50 -24.98
N ILE A 371 -9.06 -7.73 -25.76
CA ILE A 371 -9.53 -6.40 -25.35
C ILE A 371 -11.02 -6.25 -25.60
N THR A 372 -11.75 -5.79 -24.58
CA THR A 372 -13.16 -5.42 -24.64
C THR A 372 -13.31 -3.98 -24.14
N ALA A 373 -13.30 -3.03 -25.07
CA ALA A 373 -13.48 -1.61 -24.79
C ALA A 373 -14.94 -1.15 -24.91
N GLY A 374 -15.93 -2.04 -25.02
CA GLY A 374 -17.34 -1.65 -25.19
C GLY A 374 -17.54 -0.53 -26.23
N THR A 375 -18.07 0.61 -25.77
CA THR A 375 -18.34 1.83 -26.58
C THR A 375 -17.21 2.86 -26.60
N GLN A 376 -16.04 2.58 -26.01
CA GLN A 376 -14.89 3.50 -26.08
C GLN A 376 -13.76 2.91 -26.91
N ASN A 377 -12.64 3.63 -26.99
CA ASN A 377 -11.60 3.34 -27.95
C ASN A 377 -10.56 2.35 -27.42
N VAL A 378 -9.86 1.73 -28.36
CA VAL A 378 -8.60 1.03 -28.13
C VAL A 378 -7.51 1.78 -28.90
N ILE A 379 -6.48 2.23 -28.19
CA ILE A 379 -5.44 3.09 -28.77
C ILE A 379 -4.06 2.48 -28.53
N PHE A 380 -3.33 2.21 -29.61
CA PHE A 380 -1.92 1.84 -29.57
C PHE A 380 -1.08 2.94 -30.23
N THR A 381 -0.37 3.71 -29.41
CA THR A 381 0.42 4.85 -29.92
C THR A 381 1.83 4.43 -30.39
N GLY A 382 2.41 3.42 -29.74
CA GLY A 382 3.76 2.90 -30.02
C GLY A 382 3.77 1.65 -30.91
N THR A 383 4.97 1.20 -31.26
CA THR A 383 5.17 -0.06 -32.01
C THR A 383 4.71 -1.25 -31.17
N VAL A 384 3.95 -2.15 -31.80
CA VAL A 384 3.46 -3.38 -31.19
C VAL A 384 4.23 -4.57 -31.76
N GLY A 385 4.77 -5.42 -30.89
CA GLY A 385 5.52 -6.63 -31.22
C GLY A 385 6.84 -6.39 -31.94
N GLY A 386 7.44 -5.20 -31.80
CA GLY A 386 8.67 -4.82 -32.48
C GLY A 386 9.91 -5.53 -31.94
N SER A 387 9.99 -5.77 -30.63
CA SER A 387 11.11 -6.47 -29.98
C SER A 387 10.79 -7.95 -29.76
N SER A 388 9.53 -8.23 -29.41
CA SER A 388 9.00 -9.59 -29.26
C SER A 388 7.59 -9.62 -29.82
N LEU A 389 7.41 -10.34 -30.93
CA LEU A 389 6.12 -10.61 -31.55
C LEU A 389 5.06 -10.94 -30.49
N LEU A 390 3.87 -10.32 -30.60
CA LEU A 390 2.75 -10.73 -29.77
C LEU A 390 2.17 -12.08 -30.19
N GLY A 391 1.45 -12.73 -29.28
CA GLY A 391 0.55 -13.82 -29.62
C GLY A 391 -0.65 -13.35 -30.45
N SER A 392 -1.77 -14.07 -30.39
CA SER A 392 -2.99 -13.59 -31.04
C SER A 392 -3.52 -12.34 -30.33
N VAL A 393 -3.78 -11.28 -31.10
CA VAL A 393 -4.44 -10.07 -30.59
C VAL A 393 -5.87 -10.03 -31.08
N THR A 394 -6.81 -9.96 -30.14
CA THR A 394 -8.25 -9.88 -30.41
C THR A 394 -8.85 -8.68 -29.71
N ILE A 395 -9.48 -7.80 -30.49
CA ILE A 395 -10.32 -6.72 -29.98
C ILE A 395 -11.76 -7.16 -30.21
N ASN A 396 -12.48 -7.43 -29.12
CA ASN A 396 -13.84 -7.97 -29.12
C ASN A 396 -14.89 -6.89 -29.41
N SER A 397 -14.64 -5.67 -28.93
CA SER A 397 -15.51 -4.50 -29.14
C SER A 397 -14.73 -3.22 -28.81
N ALA A 398 -14.90 -2.19 -29.63
CA ALA A 398 -14.52 -0.80 -29.35
C ALA A 398 -15.38 0.11 -30.23
N ASP A 399 -15.47 1.40 -29.91
CA ASP A 399 -15.94 2.40 -30.87
C ASP A 399 -14.89 2.55 -31.98
N THR A 400 -13.72 3.05 -31.62
CA THR A 400 -12.58 3.15 -32.54
C THR A 400 -11.39 2.34 -32.05
N THR A 401 -10.78 1.55 -32.94
CA THR A 401 -9.43 1.01 -32.72
C THR A 401 -8.44 1.82 -33.55
N THR A 402 -7.44 2.43 -32.91
CA THR A 402 -6.37 3.18 -33.59
C THR A 402 -5.03 2.46 -33.45
N LEU A 403 -4.40 2.14 -34.58
CA LEU A 403 -3.05 1.60 -34.65
C LEU A 403 -2.11 2.65 -35.26
N SER A 404 -1.29 3.31 -34.43
CA SER A 404 -0.47 4.46 -34.85
C SER A 404 0.94 4.11 -35.32
N SER A 405 1.36 2.84 -35.23
CA SER A 405 2.72 2.42 -35.57
C SER A 405 2.73 1.00 -36.12
N ALA A 406 3.93 0.48 -36.41
CA ALA A 406 4.10 -0.89 -36.87
C ALA A 406 3.51 -1.88 -35.85
N PHE A 407 2.85 -2.92 -36.36
CA PHE A 407 2.14 -3.90 -35.56
C PHE A 407 2.52 -5.32 -35.96
N SER A 408 3.12 -6.08 -35.05
CA SER A 408 3.57 -7.45 -35.30
C SER A 408 2.97 -8.41 -34.28
N ALA A 409 2.21 -9.40 -34.75
CA ALA A 409 1.52 -10.37 -33.89
C ALA A 409 1.33 -11.71 -34.61
N ALA A 410 0.98 -12.76 -33.88
CA ALA A 410 0.65 -14.04 -34.51
C ALA A 410 -0.59 -13.94 -35.41
N SER A 411 -1.58 -13.18 -34.96
CA SER A 411 -2.81 -12.83 -35.70
C SER A 411 -3.41 -11.55 -35.14
N LEU A 412 -4.20 -10.86 -35.97
CA LEU A 412 -4.95 -9.66 -35.57
C LEU A 412 -6.42 -9.80 -35.97
N ASN A 413 -7.33 -9.72 -35.01
CA ASN A 413 -8.78 -9.68 -35.25
C ASN A 413 -9.40 -8.50 -34.50
N VAL A 414 -9.91 -7.52 -35.24
CA VAL A 414 -10.40 -6.26 -34.68
C VAL A 414 -11.89 -6.12 -34.94
N THR A 415 -12.66 -6.08 -33.85
CA THR A 415 -14.08 -5.74 -33.86
C THR A 415 -14.28 -4.38 -33.22
N SER A 416 -14.57 -3.39 -34.05
CA SER A 416 -14.84 -2.00 -33.66
C SER A 416 -15.82 -1.38 -34.65
N ASP A 417 -16.40 -0.23 -34.35
CA ASP A 417 -17.19 0.51 -35.35
C ASP A 417 -16.26 1.09 -36.44
N THR A 418 -15.15 1.69 -36.01
CA THR A 418 -14.08 2.20 -36.88
C THR A 418 -12.73 1.57 -36.54
N VAL A 419 -11.94 1.24 -37.56
CA VAL A 419 -10.54 0.85 -37.43
C VAL A 419 -9.67 1.87 -38.16
N GLU A 420 -8.87 2.62 -37.41
CA GLU A 420 -7.95 3.62 -37.96
C GLU A 420 -6.53 3.07 -38.03
N LEU A 421 -5.96 3.10 -39.23
CA LEU A 421 -4.64 2.56 -39.52
C LEU A 421 -3.70 3.70 -39.93
N ASP A 422 -2.84 4.10 -39.00
CA ASP A 422 -1.78 5.10 -39.18
C ASP A 422 -0.36 4.47 -39.04
N GLY A 423 -0.31 3.15 -38.80
CA GLY A 423 0.91 2.36 -38.81
C GLY A 423 1.28 1.84 -40.22
N LEU A 424 2.47 2.19 -40.70
CA LEU A 424 2.92 1.84 -42.08
C LEU A 424 3.03 0.32 -42.36
N SER A 425 3.06 -0.54 -41.34
CA SER A 425 3.14 -2.01 -41.54
C SER A 425 2.41 -2.83 -40.47
N ILE A 426 1.70 -3.87 -40.90
CA ILE A 426 1.16 -4.96 -40.07
C ILE A 426 1.84 -6.26 -40.49
N ASP A 427 2.51 -6.95 -39.57
CA ASP A 427 3.18 -8.23 -39.81
C ASP A 427 2.55 -9.35 -38.97
N THR A 428 1.98 -10.34 -39.66
CA THR A 428 1.45 -11.57 -39.07
C THR A 428 2.07 -12.83 -39.70
N SER A 429 3.22 -12.69 -40.35
CA SER A 429 3.90 -13.76 -41.11
C SER A 429 4.24 -15.01 -40.29
N SER A 430 4.48 -14.86 -38.99
CA SER A 430 5.01 -15.90 -38.10
C SER A 430 3.97 -16.76 -37.37
N GLY A 431 2.68 -16.36 -37.30
CA GLY A 431 1.71 -16.99 -36.39
C GLY A 431 0.39 -17.47 -36.97
N GLY A 432 0.34 -17.66 -38.30
CA GLY A 432 -0.86 -18.12 -38.99
C GLY A 432 -1.43 -17.07 -39.94
N GLY A 433 -1.10 -15.78 -39.78
CA GLY A 433 -1.27 -14.77 -40.83
C GLY A 433 -2.66 -14.15 -40.98
N VAL A 434 -3.58 -14.40 -40.05
CA VAL A 434 -4.92 -13.80 -40.15
C VAL A 434 -4.86 -12.33 -39.73
N VAL A 435 -5.36 -11.46 -40.62
CA VAL A 435 -5.62 -10.05 -40.33
C VAL A 435 -7.07 -9.77 -40.68
N ARG A 436 -7.89 -9.48 -39.69
CA ARG A 436 -9.33 -9.30 -39.88
C ARG A 436 -9.80 -7.99 -39.24
N PHE A 437 -10.45 -7.15 -40.04
CA PHE A 437 -11.07 -5.90 -39.62
C PHE A 437 -12.58 -5.98 -39.84
N ASN A 438 -13.32 -5.90 -38.74
CA ASN A 438 -14.78 -6.09 -38.75
C ASN A 438 -15.56 -4.78 -38.80
N GLY A 439 -14.88 -3.67 -38.50
CA GLY A 439 -15.39 -2.31 -38.60
C GLY A 439 -15.01 -1.64 -39.92
N SER A 440 -15.60 -0.47 -40.16
CA SER A 440 -15.18 0.40 -41.26
C SER A 440 -13.72 0.75 -41.08
N THR A 441 -12.89 0.46 -42.09
CA THR A 441 -11.45 0.65 -42.00
C THR A 441 -11.02 1.92 -42.71
N LEU A 442 -10.27 2.75 -42.00
CA LEU A 442 -9.78 4.04 -42.46
C LEU A 442 -8.25 4.01 -42.55
N LEU A 443 -7.72 4.14 -43.76
CA LEU A 443 -6.30 4.30 -44.02
C LEU A 443 -5.92 5.77 -43.85
N LYS A 444 -5.25 6.09 -42.74
CA LYS A 444 -4.67 7.43 -42.52
C LYS A 444 -3.33 7.58 -43.24
N ASN A 445 -2.60 6.48 -43.38
CA ASN A 445 -1.33 6.39 -44.11
C ASN A 445 -1.31 5.19 -45.08
N ASN A 446 -0.22 5.05 -45.86
CA ASN A 446 0.02 3.86 -46.66
C ASN A 446 0.17 2.65 -45.72
N LEU A 447 -0.43 1.52 -46.10
CA LEU A 447 -0.45 0.31 -45.30
C LEU A 447 0.21 -0.84 -46.06
N VAL A 448 1.14 -1.52 -45.40
CA VAL A 448 1.69 -2.80 -45.85
C VAL A 448 1.25 -3.89 -44.86
N ILE A 449 0.48 -4.86 -45.33
CA ILE A 449 0.17 -6.07 -44.56
C ILE A 449 1.07 -7.18 -45.08
N THR A 450 1.97 -7.68 -44.23
CA THR A 450 2.72 -8.91 -44.49
C THR A 450 2.12 -10.02 -43.67
N ARG A 451 1.59 -11.05 -44.33
CA ARG A 451 0.85 -12.12 -43.68
C ARG A 451 1.43 -13.50 -43.97
N GLY A 452 1.12 -14.44 -43.08
CA GLY A 452 1.35 -15.87 -43.28
C GLY A 452 0.31 -16.45 -44.24
N ALA A 453 -0.05 -17.73 -44.05
CA ALA A 453 -1.05 -18.41 -44.89
C ALA A 453 -2.51 -17.99 -44.64
N GLY A 454 -2.78 -17.23 -43.57
CA GLY A 454 -4.12 -16.72 -43.22
C GLY A 454 -4.61 -15.63 -44.17
N ALA A 455 -5.91 -15.32 -44.13
CA ALA A 455 -6.51 -14.31 -44.99
C ALA A 455 -6.36 -12.89 -44.41
N VAL A 456 -6.30 -11.89 -45.29
CA VAL A 456 -6.67 -10.50 -44.94
C VAL A 456 -8.16 -10.33 -45.23
N THR A 457 -8.93 -9.82 -44.27
CA THR A 457 -10.38 -9.62 -44.45
C THR A 457 -10.80 -8.26 -43.93
N PHE A 458 -11.47 -7.49 -44.79
CA PHE A 458 -12.24 -6.30 -44.43
C PHE A 458 -13.72 -6.67 -44.62
N THR A 459 -14.51 -6.59 -43.56
CA THR A 459 -15.94 -6.96 -43.67
C THR A 459 -16.84 -5.77 -44.02
N GLN A 460 -16.33 -4.55 -43.80
CA GLN A 460 -17.01 -3.29 -44.07
C GLN A 460 -16.18 -2.43 -45.05
N ASP A 461 -16.58 -1.17 -45.24
CA ASP A 461 -15.91 -0.24 -46.14
C ASP A 461 -14.43 -0.05 -45.79
N LEU A 462 -13.61 0.05 -46.82
CA LEU A 462 -12.19 0.40 -46.74
C LEU A 462 -11.99 1.74 -47.45
N ASN A 463 -11.69 2.78 -46.68
CA ASN A 463 -11.57 4.16 -47.16
C ASN A 463 -10.20 4.75 -46.81
N SER A 464 -9.82 5.84 -47.48
CA SER A 464 -8.67 6.69 -47.10
C SER A 464 -9.17 7.93 -46.34
N ASP A 465 -8.40 8.44 -45.37
CA ASP A 465 -8.76 9.57 -44.45
C ASP A 465 -8.79 10.97 -45.09
N SER A 466 -8.83 11.04 -46.42
CA SER A 466 -8.94 12.29 -47.16
C SER A 466 -9.24 11.98 -48.64
N LEU A 467 -9.32 13.02 -49.47
CA LEU A 467 -9.34 12.88 -50.93
C LEU A 467 -7.97 12.46 -51.52
N GLU A 468 -7.00 12.07 -50.68
CA GLU A 468 -5.71 11.55 -51.12
C GLU A 468 -5.73 10.02 -51.19
N TYR A 469 -5.12 9.47 -52.24
CA TYR A 469 -4.95 8.02 -52.37
C TYR A 469 -3.94 7.49 -51.34
N ARG A 470 -4.30 6.41 -50.64
CA ARG A 470 -3.38 5.61 -49.81
C ARG A 470 -3.16 4.24 -50.44
N ASN A 471 -1.90 3.82 -50.47
CA ASN A 471 -1.54 2.50 -50.97
C ASN A 471 -1.85 1.44 -49.92
N LEU A 472 -2.57 0.40 -50.33
CA LEU A 472 -2.68 -0.85 -49.60
C LEU A 472 -1.84 -1.92 -50.31
N THR A 473 -0.83 -2.43 -49.64
CA THR A 473 -0.03 -3.57 -50.12
C THR A 473 -0.30 -4.78 -49.24
N ILE A 474 -0.59 -5.93 -49.85
CA ILE A 474 -0.76 -7.20 -49.14
C ILE A 474 0.27 -8.19 -49.68
N ASN A 475 1.20 -8.60 -48.82
CA ASN A 475 2.25 -9.57 -49.10
C ASN A 475 1.93 -10.88 -48.36
N GLY A 476 2.15 -12.04 -48.98
CA GLY A 476 1.94 -13.32 -48.30
C GLY A 476 2.62 -14.51 -48.98
N ALA A 477 2.93 -15.54 -48.18
CA ALA A 477 3.47 -16.81 -48.65
C ALA A 477 2.35 -17.76 -49.09
N GLY A 478 1.80 -17.54 -50.30
CA GLY A 478 0.81 -18.40 -50.96
C GLY A 478 -0.64 -18.22 -50.48
N GLY A 479 -1.54 -17.85 -51.41
CA GLY A 479 -3.01 -17.85 -51.27
C GLY A 479 -3.61 -16.92 -50.20
N GLY A 480 -4.70 -16.20 -50.51
CA GLY A 480 -5.46 -15.33 -49.58
C GLY A 480 -5.53 -13.88 -50.02
#